data_AF-A0A7X8H803-F1
#
_entry.id   AF-A0A7X8H803-F1
#
_cell.length_a   1.000
_cell.length_b   1.000
_cell.length_c   1.000
_cell.angle_alpha   90.00
_cell.angle_beta   90.00
_cell.angle_gamma   90.00
#
_symmetry.space_group_name_H-M   'P 1'
#
loop_
_entity.id
_entity.type
_entity.pdbx_description
1 polymer ?
#
loop_
_entity_poly.entity_id
_entity_poly.type
_entity_poly.pdbx_seq_one_letter_code
_entity_poly.pdbx_strand_id
1 'polypeptide(L)'
;MAENKIIVGASLGNCVHVAGIYRFLSLAEEYQYTSYFLGPAIPINQLIQCIKEKKPQRVIVGYRLSDDSARTLFAELHQQLEENHLLDQSTYILSCTPALKPIAQSFGIFKYIFCGKESFDEILESIYQTTQDISLDKKYPSTLPERILIKKPFPLLRHHFGRPSLEETIHGVTQISLSKTIDVISLGPDQNAQEYFFEPKKMKADESGAGGVPIRSRNDLERIYAASRVGNYPLLRCYSGTNHLEDWAQLLFETIHIAWGAVPLTWYSQLDGRSQRSIKTAIAENQKAMQRYATLGVPLEVNESHQWSLRDAPDSVACAAFFLAAYNAKKAGAKYYIAQYMLNTPNGISPRADLAKMFAKKELIAPLQDENFTIFTQTRGGLAHFSTNMNIAKGQLGASTALGLVLKPDIIHVVGYSEADHLIYPHEIIESAEIVQGVIKDLLIDFPDWEMDQVILEEKERLINEARILLEAIKNIHQNADGDDPWVSPSTLARAIQKGILDAPHLLGNPQACGQVRTRIIKGVLRVVDQSGKIIEEKDRLKNFLES
;
A
#
# COMPACT_ATOMS: atom_id res chain seq x y z
N MET A 1 40.80 5.21 -12.65
CA MET A 1 40.54 3.80 -12.27
C MET A 1 39.57 3.86 -11.11
N ALA A 2 38.39 3.24 -11.23
CA ALA A 2 37.45 3.20 -10.11
C ALA A 2 38.15 2.47 -8.95
N GLU A 3 38.19 3.09 -7.77
CA GLU A 3 38.71 2.46 -6.56
C GLU A 3 37.99 1.14 -6.34
N ASN A 4 38.72 0.03 -6.29
CA ASN A 4 38.11 -1.27 -6.10
C ASN A 4 37.57 -1.33 -4.66
N LYS A 5 36.25 -1.36 -4.51
CA LYS A 5 35.60 -1.44 -3.20
C LYS A 5 35.74 -2.86 -2.70
N ILE A 6 36.32 -3.05 -1.51
CA ILE A 6 36.59 -4.35 -0.92
C ILE A 6 35.80 -4.48 0.38
N ILE A 7 35.17 -5.64 0.55
CA ILE A 7 34.50 -6.03 1.79
C ILE A 7 34.99 -7.39 2.26
N VAL A 8 35.27 -7.50 3.56
CA VAL A 8 35.66 -8.77 4.20
C VAL A 8 34.53 -9.25 5.10
N GLY A 9 34.22 -10.54 5.06
CA GLY A 9 33.22 -11.15 5.94
C GLY A 9 33.70 -12.43 6.62
N ALA A 10 33.38 -12.60 7.90
CA ALA A 10 33.75 -13.77 8.68
C ALA A 10 32.75 -14.06 9.81
N SER A 11 32.64 -15.30 10.29
CA SER A 11 32.07 -15.57 11.62
C SER A 11 33.19 -15.84 12.60
N LEU A 12 33.16 -15.19 13.78
CA LEU A 12 34.31 -15.13 14.67
C LEU A 12 34.33 -16.21 15.74
N GLY A 13 35.54 -16.53 16.21
CA GLY A 13 35.77 -17.41 17.35
C GLY A 13 35.20 -18.80 17.09
N ASN A 14 34.27 -19.24 17.92
CA ASN A 14 33.60 -20.53 17.81
C ASN A 14 32.26 -20.47 17.03
N CYS A 15 31.90 -19.35 16.42
CA CYS A 15 30.63 -19.21 15.71
C CYS A 15 30.68 -19.80 14.29
N VAL A 16 29.85 -20.82 14.03
CA VAL A 16 29.73 -21.47 12.72
C VAL A 16 28.65 -20.88 11.81
N HIS A 17 27.84 -19.95 12.32
CA HIS A 17 26.67 -19.41 11.61
C HIS A 17 27.06 -18.35 10.57
N VAL A 18 27.22 -18.76 9.32
CA VAL A 18 27.71 -17.88 8.25
C VAL A 18 26.65 -17.38 7.27
N ALA A 19 25.44 -17.93 7.26
CA ALA A 19 24.45 -17.68 6.21
C ALA A 19 24.10 -16.19 6.04
N GLY A 20 23.96 -15.45 7.14
CA GLY A 20 23.68 -14.01 7.09
C GLY A 20 24.86 -13.19 6.52
N ILE A 21 26.08 -13.54 6.92
CA ILE A 21 27.31 -12.92 6.41
C ILE A 21 27.44 -13.17 4.91
N TYR A 22 27.28 -14.42 4.48
CA TYR A 22 27.40 -14.80 3.08
C TYR A 22 26.39 -14.05 2.20
N ARG A 23 25.11 -14.00 2.60
CA ARG A 23 24.08 -13.25 1.86
C ARG A 23 24.37 -11.75 1.80
N PHE A 24 24.88 -11.17 2.87
CA PHE A 24 25.28 -9.75 2.88
C PHE A 24 26.42 -9.46 1.91
N LEU A 25 27.42 -10.36 1.84
CA LEU A 25 28.51 -10.23 0.88
C LEU A 25 28.01 -10.35 -0.57
N SER A 26 27.13 -11.32 -0.86
CA SER A 26 26.51 -11.43 -2.19
C SER A 26 25.71 -10.18 -2.57
N LEU A 27 24.96 -9.60 -1.63
CA LEU A 27 24.28 -8.32 -1.87
C LEU A 27 25.29 -7.20 -2.15
N ALA A 28 26.40 -7.13 -1.41
CA ALA A 28 27.42 -6.11 -1.64
C ALA A 28 28.11 -6.24 -3.01
N GLU A 29 28.23 -7.45 -3.56
CA GLU A 29 28.76 -7.70 -4.91
C GLU A 29 27.88 -7.07 -6.00
N GLU A 30 26.56 -7.09 -5.84
CA GLU A 30 25.62 -6.37 -6.72
C GLU A 30 25.87 -4.85 -6.72
N TYR A 31 26.48 -4.33 -5.65
CA TYR A 31 26.89 -2.93 -5.49
C TYR A 31 28.38 -2.68 -5.73
N GLN A 32 28.99 -3.50 -6.59
CA GLN A 32 30.37 -3.35 -7.07
C GLN A 32 31.45 -3.50 -5.99
N TYR A 33 31.14 -4.16 -4.86
CA TYR A 33 32.18 -4.62 -3.94
C TYR A 33 32.80 -5.93 -4.44
N THR A 34 34.12 -6.04 -4.34
CA THR A 34 34.83 -7.32 -4.33
C THR A 34 34.73 -7.90 -2.92
N SER A 35 34.08 -9.05 -2.77
CA SER A 35 33.91 -9.70 -1.46
C SER A 35 35.01 -10.72 -1.15
N TYR A 36 35.45 -10.78 0.11
CA TYR A 36 36.33 -11.81 0.64
C TYR A 36 35.66 -12.48 1.84
N PHE A 37 35.18 -13.69 1.64
CA PHE A 37 34.55 -14.48 2.68
C PHE A 37 35.56 -15.43 3.33
N LEU A 38 35.84 -15.22 4.61
CA LEU A 38 36.82 -16.03 5.37
C LEU A 38 36.23 -17.33 5.91
N GLY A 39 34.90 -17.43 6.02
CA GLY A 39 34.23 -18.66 6.49
C GLY A 39 33.77 -18.62 7.95
N PRO A 40 33.43 -19.81 8.50
CA PRO A 40 33.02 -19.99 9.89
C PRO A 40 34.21 -20.06 10.86
N ALA A 41 33.95 -19.77 12.13
CA ALA A 41 34.86 -19.99 13.25
C ALA A 41 36.29 -19.42 13.05
N ILE A 42 36.35 -18.18 12.56
CA ILE A 42 37.60 -17.50 12.22
C ILE A 42 38.21 -16.85 13.47
N PRO A 43 39.47 -17.19 13.80
CA PRO A 43 40.22 -16.51 14.84
C PRO A 43 40.43 -15.01 14.54
N ILE A 44 40.45 -14.17 15.57
CA ILE A 44 40.58 -12.72 15.40
C ILE A 44 41.89 -12.34 14.69
N ASN A 45 43.01 -12.98 15.05
CA ASN A 45 44.30 -12.73 14.39
C ASN A 45 44.25 -12.95 12.87
N GLN A 46 43.51 -13.96 12.39
CA GLN A 46 43.33 -14.23 10.96
C GLN A 46 42.48 -13.14 10.30
N LEU A 47 41.43 -12.65 10.96
CA LEU A 47 40.66 -11.49 10.48
C LEU A 47 41.56 -10.26 10.36
N ILE A 48 42.33 -9.94 11.40
CA ILE A 48 43.24 -8.78 11.43
C ILE A 48 44.27 -8.85 10.32
N GLN A 49 44.86 -10.03 10.08
CA GLN A 49 45.79 -10.23 8.96
C GLN A 49 45.11 -9.93 7.61
N CYS A 50 43.90 -10.45 7.40
CA CYS A 50 43.14 -10.20 6.17
C CYS A 50 42.82 -8.71 5.98
N ILE A 51 42.43 -8.00 7.05
CA ILE A 51 42.15 -6.55 7.00
C ILE A 51 43.42 -5.79 6.58
N LYS A 52 44.59 -6.11 7.15
CA LYS A 52 45.86 -5.47 6.78
C LYS A 52 46.25 -5.71 5.33
N GLU A 53 46.06 -6.94 4.85
CA GLU A 53 46.42 -7.33 3.47
C GLU A 53 45.47 -6.74 2.43
N LYS A 54 44.16 -6.76 2.71
CA LYS A 54 43.11 -6.39 1.74
C LYS A 54 42.65 -4.94 1.83
N LYS A 55 42.92 -4.27 2.97
CA LYS A 55 42.52 -2.88 3.25
C LYS A 55 41.05 -2.60 2.89
N PRO A 56 40.09 -3.38 3.43
CA PRO A 56 38.69 -3.25 3.07
C PRO A 56 38.09 -1.94 3.58
N GLN A 57 37.15 -1.38 2.83
CA GLN A 57 36.34 -0.24 3.30
C GLN A 57 35.33 -0.70 4.37
N ARG A 58 34.94 -1.98 4.34
CA ARG A 58 33.95 -2.55 5.27
C ARG A 58 34.34 -3.95 5.73
N VAL A 59 34.04 -4.24 6.99
CA VAL A 59 34.26 -5.56 7.58
C VAL A 59 32.98 -6.00 8.27
N ILE A 60 32.39 -7.12 7.84
CA ILE A 60 31.22 -7.71 8.49
C ILE A 60 31.61 -8.97 9.26
N VAL A 61 31.31 -9.01 10.55
CA VAL A 61 31.62 -10.15 11.41
C VAL A 61 30.36 -10.77 12.00
N GLY A 62 30.34 -12.09 12.18
CA GLY A 62 29.21 -12.84 12.71
C GLY A 62 29.51 -13.48 14.06
N TYR A 63 28.64 -13.28 15.06
CA TYR A 63 28.69 -14.03 16.33
C TYR A 63 27.30 -14.19 16.95
N ARG A 64 26.91 -15.43 17.30
CA ARG A 64 25.52 -15.77 17.69
C ARG A 64 25.39 -16.72 18.89
N LEU A 65 26.46 -16.97 19.64
CA LEU A 65 26.46 -17.94 20.74
C LEU A 65 26.10 -17.25 22.07
N SER A 66 26.90 -17.42 23.14
CA SER A 66 26.57 -16.91 24.48
C SER A 66 27.08 -15.49 24.74
N ASP A 67 26.40 -14.80 25.66
CA ASP A 67 26.74 -13.46 26.14
C ASP A 67 28.18 -13.36 26.68
N ASP A 68 28.59 -14.30 27.55
CA ASP A 68 29.93 -14.30 28.15
C ASP A 68 31.03 -14.45 27.10
N SER A 69 30.82 -15.37 26.15
CA SER A 69 31.78 -15.58 25.06
C SER A 69 31.83 -14.36 24.13
N ALA A 70 30.68 -13.73 23.87
CA ALA A 70 30.61 -12.52 23.06
C ALA A 70 31.35 -11.35 23.70
N ARG A 71 31.25 -11.16 25.03
CA ARG A 71 31.99 -10.11 25.76
C ARG A 71 33.49 -10.28 25.61
N THR A 72 34.00 -11.48 25.86
CA THR A 72 35.43 -11.78 25.73
C THR A 72 35.89 -11.57 24.29
N LEU A 73 35.14 -12.09 23.32
CA LEU A 73 35.48 -12.01 21.91
C LEU A 73 35.47 -10.56 21.38
N PHE A 74 34.48 -9.75 21.75
CA PHE A 74 34.40 -8.35 21.33
C PHE A 74 35.45 -7.49 22.02
N ALA A 75 35.80 -7.79 23.28
CA ALA A 75 36.91 -7.14 23.96
C ALA A 75 38.25 -7.44 23.26
N GLU A 76 38.51 -8.71 22.94
CA GLU A 76 39.69 -9.13 22.19
C GLU A 76 39.74 -8.49 20.80
N LEU A 77 38.61 -8.44 20.09
CA LEU A 77 38.52 -7.80 18.79
C LEU A 77 38.82 -6.30 18.88
N HIS A 78 38.23 -5.58 19.83
CA HIS A 78 38.49 -4.15 20.05
C HIS A 78 39.96 -3.90 20.32
N GLN A 79 40.56 -4.64 21.27
CA GLN A 79 41.98 -4.54 21.60
C GLN A 79 42.85 -4.78 20.37
N GLN A 80 42.59 -5.84 19.60
CA GLN A 80 43.38 -6.16 18.41
C GLN A 80 43.20 -5.10 17.31
N LEU A 81 42.02 -4.53 17.13
CA LEU A 81 41.82 -3.44 16.17
C LEU A 81 42.55 -2.16 16.60
N GLU A 82 42.56 -1.85 17.90
CA GLU A 82 43.23 -0.68 18.47
C GLU A 82 44.76 -0.81 18.36
N GLU A 83 45.34 -1.91 18.84
CA GLU A 83 46.78 -2.20 18.80
C GLU A 83 47.36 -2.18 17.37
N ASN A 84 46.53 -2.50 16.38
CA ASN A 84 46.92 -2.52 14.97
C ASN A 84 46.51 -1.25 14.21
N HIS A 85 45.96 -0.23 14.89
CA HIS A 85 45.49 1.04 14.32
C HIS A 85 44.45 0.87 13.18
N LEU A 86 43.55 -0.10 13.32
CA LEU A 86 42.55 -0.47 12.30
C LEU A 86 41.14 0.07 12.58
N LEU A 87 40.87 0.62 13.77
CA LEU A 87 39.53 1.09 14.16
C LEU A 87 38.93 2.11 13.17
N ASP A 88 39.74 3.05 12.67
CA ASP A 88 39.28 4.10 11.76
C ASP A 88 39.49 3.76 10.26
N GLN A 89 40.04 2.58 9.94
CA GLN A 89 40.37 2.21 8.56
C GLN A 89 39.19 1.57 7.80
N SER A 90 38.20 1.04 8.53
CA SER A 90 37.07 0.33 7.95
C SER A 90 35.79 0.62 8.72
N THR A 91 34.64 0.51 8.06
CA THR A 91 33.36 0.44 8.77
C THR A 91 33.09 -0.99 9.22
N TYR A 92 33.00 -1.20 10.54
CA TYR A 92 32.71 -2.50 11.13
C TYR A 92 31.20 -2.73 11.28
N ILE A 93 30.76 -3.91 10.87
CA ILE A 93 29.37 -4.37 10.89
C ILE A 93 29.32 -5.69 11.66
N LEU A 94 28.36 -5.85 12.56
CA LEU A 94 28.12 -7.11 13.28
C LEU A 94 26.82 -7.75 12.80
N SER A 95 26.82 -9.08 12.61
CA SER A 95 25.62 -9.90 12.56
C SER A 95 25.53 -10.78 13.81
N CYS A 96 24.48 -10.60 14.61
CA CYS A 96 24.30 -11.32 15.87
C CYS A 96 22.83 -11.71 16.13
N THR A 97 22.56 -12.25 17.31
CA THR A 97 21.18 -12.41 17.83
C THR A 97 20.75 -11.13 18.56
N PRO A 98 19.44 -10.88 18.72
CA PRO A 98 18.97 -9.71 19.47
C PRO A 98 19.51 -9.58 20.89
N ALA A 99 19.76 -10.71 21.57
CA ALA A 99 20.32 -10.75 22.92
C ALA A 99 21.73 -10.13 23.01
N LEU A 100 22.53 -10.26 21.96
CA LEU A 100 23.92 -9.77 21.93
C LEU A 100 24.05 -8.30 21.53
N LYS A 101 22.98 -7.66 21.04
CA LYS A 101 23.02 -6.28 20.56
C LYS A 101 23.46 -5.27 21.63
N PRO A 102 22.92 -5.28 22.87
CA PRO A 102 23.36 -4.35 23.92
C PRO A 102 24.84 -4.55 24.30
N ILE A 103 25.32 -5.79 24.27
CA ILE A 103 26.73 -6.12 24.55
C ILE A 103 27.61 -5.50 23.47
N ALA A 104 27.30 -5.75 22.20
CA ALA A 104 28.04 -5.21 21.07
C ALA A 104 28.07 -3.67 21.06
N GLN A 105 26.96 -3.02 21.40
CA GLN A 105 26.88 -1.55 21.49
C GLN A 105 27.83 -0.97 22.56
N SER A 106 28.02 -1.67 23.68
CA SER A 106 28.88 -1.21 24.77
C SER A 106 30.37 -1.11 24.40
N PHE A 107 30.82 -1.80 23.35
CA PHE A 107 32.21 -1.76 22.87
C PHE A 107 32.47 -0.65 21.84
N GLY A 108 31.43 -0.02 21.27
CA GLY A 108 31.59 1.11 20.35
C GLY A 108 32.26 0.82 18.99
N ILE A 109 32.63 -0.43 18.69
CA ILE A 109 33.32 -0.79 17.44
C ILE A 109 32.42 -0.85 16.21
N PHE A 110 31.17 -1.28 16.39
CA PHE A 110 30.29 -1.59 15.26
C PHE A 110 29.42 -0.39 14.91
N LYS A 111 29.56 0.11 13.68
CA LYS A 111 28.67 1.16 13.16
C LYS A 111 27.26 0.62 12.89
N TYR A 112 27.17 -0.64 12.44
CA TYR A 112 25.91 -1.33 12.17
C TYR A 112 25.86 -2.67 12.90
N ILE A 113 24.73 -2.98 13.54
CA ILE A 113 24.51 -4.25 14.25
C ILE A 113 23.21 -4.87 13.76
N PHE A 114 23.33 -5.97 13.03
CA PHE A 114 22.25 -6.72 12.41
C PHE A 114 21.81 -7.89 13.29
N CYS A 115 20.60 -7.78 13.85
CA CYS A 115 19.97 -8.82 14.66
C CYS A 115 18.83 -9.56 13.94
N GLY A 116 18.59 -9.22 12.66
CA GLY A 116 17.50 -9.78 11.85
C GLY A 116 16.20 -8.99 11.94
N LYS A 117 16.22 -7.83 12.60
CA LYS A 117 15.08 -6.90 12.72
C LYS A 117 15.20 -5.69 11.80
N GLU A 118 16.32 -5.58 11.10
CA GLU A 118 16.64 -4.41 10.28
C GLU A 118 15.86 -4.46 8.97
N SER A 119 15.41 -3.29 8.52
CA SER A 119 14.78 -3.19 7.21
C SER A 119 15.79 -3.43 6.09
N PHE A 120 15.31 -3.78 4.89
CA PHE A 120 16.19 -3.90 3.73
C PHE A 120 16.95 -2.59 3.45
N ASP A 121 16.29 -1.45 3.63
CA ASP A 121 16.90 -0.12 3.48
C ASP A 121 18.07 0.10 4.47
N GLU A 122 17.92 -0.34 5.72
CA GLU A 122 18.99 -0.24 6.73
C GLU A 122 20.19 -1.14 6.37
N ILE A 123 19.94 -2.31 5.79
CA ILE A 123 20.99 -3.19 5.28
C ILE A 123 21.69 -2.53 4.08
N LEU A 124 20.93 -1.99 3.13
CA LEU A 124 21.47 -1.29 1.97
C LEU A 124 22.29 -0.04 2.34
N GLU A 125 21.83 0.76 3.30
CA GLU A 125 22.56 1.93 3.82
C GLU A 125 23.95 1.55 4.35
N SER A 126 24.10 0.34 4.89
CA SER A 126 25.40 -0.17 5.33
C SER A 126 26.33 -0.59 4.19
N ILE A 127 25.89 -0.58 2.93
CA ILE A 127 26.69 -0.91 1.74
C ILE A 127 27.03 0.38 0.99
N TYR A 128 26.06 1.25 0.77
CA TYR A 128 26.26 2.55 0.13
C TYR A 128 27.15 3.44 1.02
N GLN A 129 28.35 3.80 0.54
CA GLN A 129 29.09 4.91 1.15
C GLN A 129 28.26 6.18 0.95
N THR A 130 27.77 6.78 2.02
CA THR A 130 27.38 8.18 2.04
C THR A 130 28.44 8.93 2.83
N THR A 131 29.43 9.45 2.12
CA THR A 131 30.30 10.55 2.61
C THR A 131 29.58 11.90 2.60
N GLN A 132 28.26 11.91 2.32
CA GLN A 132 27.39 13.06 2.48
C GLN A 132 26.26 12.67 3.43
N ASP A 133 26.09 13.42 4.51
CA ASP A 133 24.85 13.43 5.28
C ASP A 133 23.70 13.76 4.31
N ILE A 134 23.02 12.72 3.82
CA ILE A 134 21.80 12.89 3.03
C ILE A 134 20.81 13.55 3.98
N SER A 135 20.38 14.78 3.64
CA SER A 135 19.37 15.47 4.43
C SER A 135 18.14 14.59 4.60
N LEU A 136 17.47 14.69 5.75
CA LEU A 136 16.26 13.90 6.02
C LEU A 136 15.22 14.04 4.91
N ASP A 137 15.10 15.22 4.30
CA ASP A 137 14.19 15.48 3.18
C ASP A 137 14.53 14.68 1.92
N LYS A 138 15.83 14.38 1.68
CA LYS A 138 16.25 13.51 0.58
C LYS A 138 16.11 12.04 0.93
N LYS A 139 16.29 11.66 2.20
CA LYS A 139 16.08 10.29 2.68
C LYS A 139 14.59 9.92 2.69
N TYR A 140 13.75 10.90 2.99
CA TYR A 140 12.31 10.74 3.12
C TYR A 140 11.58 11.84 2.34
N PRO A 141 11.49 11.73 1.00
CA PRO A 141 10.78 12.70 0.18
C PRO A 141 9.33 12.88 0.63
N SER A 142 8.82 14.10 0.49
CA SER A 142 7.49 14.51 0.92
C SER A 142 6.41 14.29 -0.14
N THR A 143 6.76 13.87 -1.35
CA THR A 143 5.79 13.59 -2.43
C THR A 143 5.69 12.10 -2.72
N LEU A 144 4.48 11.64 -3.10
CA LEU A 144 4.24 10.24 -3.43
C LEU A 144 5.15 9.73 -4.58
N PRO A 145 5.29 10.42 -5.73
CA PRO A 145 6.11 9.93 -6.84
C PRO A 145 7.59 9.77 -6.47
N GLU A 146 8.17 10.73 -5.75
CA GLU A 146 9.57 10.64 -5.29
C GLU A 146 9.75 9.51 -4.28
N ARG A 147 8.78 9.33 -3.38
CA ARG A 147 8.82 8.26 -2.37
C ARG A 147 8.74 6.88 -3.00
N ILE A 148 7.90 6.69 -4.02
CA ILE A 148 7.85 5.46 -4.83
C ILE A 148 9.19 5.25 -5.54
N LEU A 149 9.74 6.29 -6.17
CA LEU A 149 10.98 6.18 -6.93
C LEU A 149 12.16 5.71 -6.07
N ILE A 150 12.34 6.27 -4.87
CA ILE A 150 13.44 5.90 -3.97
C ILE A 150 13.25 4.49 -3.40
N LYS A 151 12.01 4.04 -3.19
CA LYS A 151 11.75 2.73 -2.57
C LYS A 151 11.83 1.56 -3.56
N LYS A 152 11.76 1.82 -4.87
CA LYS A 152 11.87 0.77 -5.89
C LYS A 152 13.15 -0.08 -5.70
N PRO A 153 13.06 -1.41 -5.84
CA PRO A 153 11.92 -2.18 -6.37
C PRO A 153 10.83 -2.51 -5.32
N PHE A 154 10.96 -2.10 -4.06
CA PHE A 154 10.00 -2.41 -3.01
C PHE A 154 8.79 -1.47 -3.05
N PRO A 155 7.58 -1.97 -2.75
CA PRO A 155 6.40 -1.13 -2.63
C PRO A 155 6.43 -0.31 -1.34
N LEU A 156 5.73 0.83 -1.36
CA LEU A 156 5.36 1.55 -0.14
C LEU A 156 4.33 0.76 0.66
N LEU A 157 4.49 0.71 1.99
CA LEU A 157 3.49 0.14 2.88
C LEU A 157 2.61 1.24 3.44
N ARG A 158 1.29 1.07 3.31
CA ARG A 158 0.31 2.02 3.84
C ARG A 158 -0.74 1.35 4.70
N HIS A 159 -1.30 2.09 5.65
CA HIS A 159 -2.38 1.61 6.51
C HIS A 159 -3.36 2.73 6.89
N HIS A 160 -4.61 2.39 7.24
CA HIS A 160 -5.59 3.35 7.78
C HIS A 160 -5.47 3.47 9.30
N PHE A 161 -5.27 4.67 9.84
CA PHE A 161 -5.16 4.84 11.27
C PHE A 161 -5.98 6.02 11.79
N GLY A 162 -6.69 5.79 12.89
CA GLY A 162 -7.53 6.77 13.56
C GLY A 162 -8.21 6.10 14.74
N ARG A 163 -7.86 6.52 15.95
CA ARG A 163 -8.45 6.02 17.20
C ARG A 163 -9.59 6.94 17.64
N PRO A 164 -10.58 6.46 18.43
CA PRO A 164 -11.67 7.29 18.95
C PRO A 164 -11.26 8.46 19.86
N SER A 165 -9.96 8.71 20.03
CA SER A 165 -9.37 9.84 20.73
C SER A 165 -8.29 10.50 19.86
N LEU A 166 -8.29 11.84 19.85
CA LEU A 166 -7.26 12.62 19.17
C LEU A 166 -5.87 12.33 19.75
N GLU A 167 -5.75 12.29 21.09
CA GLU A 167 -4.48 12.04 21.76
C GLU A 167 -3.97 10.61 21.53
N GLU A 168 -4.86 9.62 21.53
CA GLU A 168 -4.48 8.24 21.16
C GLU A 168 -3.99 8.16 19.71
N THR A 169 -4.62 8.92 18.81
CA THR A 169 -4.21 8.97 17.41
C THR A 169 -2.85 9.64 17.26
N ILE A 170 -2.61 10.78 17.92
CA ILE A 170 -1.31 11.47 17.92
C ILE A 170 -0.21 10.53 18.43
N HIS A 171 -0.43 9.90 19.59
CA HIS A 171 0.53 8.96 20.17
C HIS A 171 0.79 7.77 19.24
N GLY A 172 -0.26 7.19 18.66
CA GLY A 172 -0.14 6.08 17.74
C GLY A 172 0.59 6.44 16.45
N VAL A 173 0.35 7.63 15.90
CA VAL A 173 1.09 8.14 14.73
C VAL A 173 2.57 8.27 15.04
N THR A 174 2.94 8.80 16.21
CA THR A 174 4.34 8.84 16.66
C THR A 174 4.95 7.45 16.75
N GLN A 175 4.26 6.48 17.37
CA GLN A 175 4.73 5.11 17.48
C GLN A 175 4.96 4.44 16.12
N ILE A 176 3.99 4.55 15.21
CA ILE A 176 4.07 3.98 13.85
C ILE A 176 5.18 4.66 13.03
N SER A 177 5.35 5.97 13.18
CA SER A 177 6.41 6.69 12.47
C SER A 177 7.80 6.28 12.97
N LEU A 178 7.97 6.11 14.29
CA LEU A 178 9.22 5.65 14.91
C LEU A 178 9.58 4.20 14.57
N SER A 179 8.59 3.32 14.34
CA SER A 179 8.85 1.93 13.91
C SER A 179 9.40 1.84 12.49
N LYS A 180 9.15 2.86 11.67
CA LYS A 180 9.53 2.93 10.24
C LYS A 180 8.89 1.84 9.37
N THR A 181 7.89 1.11 9.86
CA THR A 181 7.30 -0.03 9.14
C THR A 181 6.23 0.38 8.14
N ILE A 182 5.65 1.57 8.29
CA ILE A 182 4.62 2.15 7.41
C ILE A 182 5.16 3.42 6.77
N ASP A 183 5.08 3.53 5.45
CA ASP A 183 5.50 4.72 4.68
C ASP A 183 4.38 5.74 4.50
N VAL A 184 3.13 5.30 4.58
CA VAL A 184 1.97 6.19 4.47
C VAL A 184 0.92 5.87 5.53
N ILE A 185 0.63 6.86 6.37
CA ILE A 185 -0.47 6.79 7.34
C ILE A 185 -1.69 7.47 6.74
N SER A 186 -2.75 6.70 6.56
CA SER A 186 -4.02 7.18 6.03
C SER A 186 -4.99 7.46 7.18
N LEU A 187 -5.14 8.72 7.53
CA LEU A 187 -6.02 9.16 8.60
C LEU A 187 -7.46 8.75 8.31
N GLY A 188 -8.08 8.12 9.31
CA GLY A 188 -9.50 7.81 9.33
C GLY A 188 -10.24 8.74 10.29
N PRO A 189 -10.74 9.91 9.84
CA PRO A 189 -11.58 10.75 10.69
C PRO A 189 -12.88 10.04 11.04
N ASP A 190 -13.44 10.36 12.20
CA ASP A 190 -14.78 9.89 12.54
C ASP A 190 -15.85 10.43 11.58
N GLN A 191 -17.04 9.83 11.65
CA GLN A 191 -18.14 10.20 10.76
C GLN A 191 -18.54 11.69 10.90
N ASN A 192 -18.53 12.21 12.12
CA ASN A 192 -18.77 13.62 12.41
C ASN A 192 -17.81 14.55 11.65
N ALA A 193 -16.50 14.26 11.69
CA ALA A 193 -15.51 15.06 10.96
C ALA A 193 -15.71 14.95 9.44
N GLN A 194 -15.96 13.74 8.92
CA GLN A 194 -16.18 13.55 7.48
C GLN A 194 -17.39 14.33 6.96
N GLU A 195 -18.48 14.41 7.72
CA GLU A 195 -19.72 15.03 7.26
C GLU A 195 -19.86 16.51 7.63
N TYR A 196 -19.38 16.92 8.81
CA TYR A 196 -19.75 18.19 9.45
C TYR A 196 -18.56 19.05 9.89
N PHE A 197 -17.33 18.78 9.46
CA PHE A 197 -16.18 19.62 9.86
C PHE A 197 -16.39 21.13 9.64
N PHE A 198 -16.97 21.50 8.49
CA PHE A 198 -17.28 22.89 8.15
C PHE A 198 -18.64 23.36 8.68
N GLU A 199 -19.40 22.48 9.33
CA GLU A 199 -20.71 22.75 9.92
C GLU A 199 -20.77 22.19 11.36
N PRO A 200 -19.87 22.60 12.26
CA PRO A 200 -19.67 21.94 13.56
C PRO A 200 -20.93 21.92 14.43
N LYS A 201 -21.88 22.85 14.22
CA LYS A 201 -23.18 22.88 14.90
C LYS A 201 -24.07 21.67 14.60
N LYS A 202 -23.79 20.92 13.52
CA LYS A 202 -24.52 19.69 13.14
C LYS A 202 -23.90 18.43 13.72
N MET A 203 -22.68 18.49 14.26
CA MET A 203 -22.03 17.33 14.88
C MET A 203 -22.82 16.88 16.12
N LYS A 204 -22.98 15.57 16.25
CA LYS A 204 -23.61 14.98 17.43
C LYS A 204 -22.56 14.50 18.42
N ALA A 205 -22.70 14.88 19.68
CA ALA A 205 -21.70 14.63 20.70
C ALA A 205 -21.50 13.13 21.01
N ASP A 206 -22.57 12.33 20.94
CA ASP A 206 -22.58 10.88 21.18
C ASP A 206 -21.96 10.07 20.03
N GLU A 207 -21.83 10.65 18.84
CA GLU A 207 -21.16 10.05 17.68
C GLU A 207 -19.66 10.44 17.61
N SER A 208 -19.12 11.13 18.61
CA SER A 208 -17.71 11.54 18.64
C SER A 208 -16.77 10.34 18.77
N GLY A 209 -15.82 10.22 17.84
CA GLY A 209 -14.89 9.09 17.76
C GLY A 209 -15.50 7.84 17.10
N ALA A 210 -16.74 7.93 16.58
CA ALA A 210 -17.39 6.82 15.91
C ALA A 210 -16.69 6.48 14.58
N GLY A 211 -16.01 5.34 14.56
CA GLY A 211 -15.32 4.81 13.38
C GLY A 211 -14.01 5.51 13.03
N GLY A 212 -13.47 6.38 13.87
CA GLY A 212 -12.23 7.10 13.56
C GLY A 212 -11.82 8.17 14.57
N VAL A 213 -10.83 8.98 14.17
CA VAL A 213 -10.32 10.08 15.00
C VAL A 213 -11.25 11.29 15.01
N PRO A 214 -11.61 11.83 16.19
CA PRO A 214 -12.45 13.03 16.29
C PRO A 214 -11.68 14.30 15.94
N ILE A 215 -11.56 14.61 14.65
CA ILE A 215 -10.95 15.86 14.16
C ILE A 215 -11.99 16.97 14.24
N ARG A 216 -11.68 18.07 14.94
CA ARG A 216 -12.63 19.18 15.18
C ARG A 216 -12.10 20.53 14.73
N SER A 217 -10.80 20.63 14.48
CA SER A 217 -10.15 21.86 14.08
C SER A 217 -8.98 21.63 13.13
N ARG A 218 -8.56 22.70 12.46
CA ARG A 218 -7.31 22.75 11.69
C ARG A 218 -6.10 22.33 12.53
N ASN A 219 -6.03 22.84 13.76
CA ASN A 219 -4.93 22.55 14.68
C ASN A 219 -4.82 21.06 15.01
N ASP A 220 -5.93 20.30 15.02
CA ASP A 220 -5.87 18.86 15.25
C ASP A 220 -5.12 18.12 14.14
N LEU A 221 -5.34 18.51 12.87
CA LEU A 221 -4.62 17.97 11.72
C LEU A 221 -3.13 18.35 11.76
N GLU A 222 -2.81 19.60 12.11
CA GLU A 222 -1.43 20.08 12.23
C GLU A 222 -0.67 19.35 13.35
N ARG A 223 -1.34 19.07 14.48
CA ARG A 223 -0.79 18.28 15.59
C ARG A 223 -0.51 16.83 15.17
N ILE A 224 -1.42 16.20 14.42
CA ILE A 224 -1.22 14.86 13.85
C ILE A 224 -0.05 14.87 12.85
N TYR A 225 0.03 15.88 11.99
CA TYR A 225 1.15 16.04 11.06
C TYR A 225 2.48 16.15 11.80
N ALA A 226 2.58 17.02 12.80
CA ALA A 226 3.77 17.17 13.63
C ALA A 226 4.19 15.86 14.30
N ALA A 227 3.21 15.08 14.78
CA ALA A 227 3.45 13.76 15.39
C ALA A 227 4.04 12.73 14.42
N SER A 228 3.82 12.90 13.11
CA SER A 228 4.39 12.05 12.06
C SER A 228 5.81 12.46 11.64
N ARG A 229 6.32 13.63 12.06
CA ARG A 229 7.65 14.14 11.65
C ARG A 229 8.79 13.52 12.47
N VAL A 230 8.72 12.22 12.71
CA VAL A 230 9.73 11.42 13.41
C VAL A 230 9.95 10.09 12.68
N GLY A 231 11.05 9.40 12.97
CA GLY A 231 11.34 8.10 12.35
C GLY A 231 11.48 8.18 10.83
N ASN A 232 10.57 7.57 10.06
CA ASN A 232 10.61 7.55 8.59
C ASN A 232 9.72 8.60 7.89
N TYR A 233 9.13 9.52 8.66
CA TYR A 233 8.46 10.72 8.17
C TYR A 233 7.32 10.35 7.19
N PRO A 234 6.41 9.42 7.58
CA PRO A 234 5.47 8.81 6.65
C PRO A 234 4.61 9.87 5.97
N LEU A 235 4.30 9.66 4.70
CA LEU A 235 3.35 10.53 4.01
C LEU A 235 1.99 10.43 4.71
N LEU A 236 1.24 11.53 4.77
CA LEU A 236 -0.11 11.51 5.31
C LEU A 236 -1.14 11.55 4.20
N ARG A 237 -2.10 10.65 4.26
CA ARG A 237 -3.33 10.67 3.46
C ARG A 237 -4.52 10.75 4.42
N CYS A 238 -5.70 11.16 3.94
CA CYS A 238 -6.91 11.20 4.76
C CYS A 238 -8.11 10.70 3.94
N TYR A 239 -9.15 10.16 4.60
CA TYR A 239 -10.43 9.99 3.90
C TYR A 239 -10.98 11.34 3.45
N SER A 240 -11.71 11.33 2.33
CA SER A 240 -12.50 12.47 1.90
C SER A 240 -13.63 12.73 2.89
N GLY A 241 -14.02 13.99 3.02
CA GLY A 241 -15.31 14.34 3.58
C GLY A 241 -16.45 13.85 2.69
N THR A 242 -17.68 14.01 3.18
CA THR A 242 -18.91 13.72 2.43
C THR A 242 -19.61 14.99 1.95
N ASN A 243 -19.29 16.14 2.54
CA ASN A 243 -19.74 17.48 2.13
C ASN A 243 -18.54 18.43 2.06
N HIS A 244 -18.72 19.63 1.48
CA HIS A 244 -17.67 20.67 1.38
C HIS A 244 -16.34 20.12 0.85
N LEU A 245 -16.41 19.28 -0.18
CA LEU A 245 -15.30 18.44 -0.63
C LEU A 245 -14.08 19.24 -1.10
N GLU A 246 -14.32 20.38 -1.75
CA GLU A 246 -13.25 21.28 -2.23
C GLU A 246 -12.53 21.96 -1.06
N ASP A 247 -13.28 22.41 -0.05
CA ASP A 247 -12.72 23.01 1.17
C ASP A 247 -11.95 21.96 1.98
N TRP A 248 -12.46 20.74 2.06
CA TRP A 248 -11.78 19.61 2.71
C TRP A 248 -10.45 19.30 2.01
N ALA A 249 -10.43 19.27 0.67
CA ALA A 249 -9.21 19.08 -0.11
C ALA A 249 -8.18 20.19 0.17
N GLN A 250 -8.62 21.45 0.23
CA GLN A 250 -7.75 22.58 0.55
C GLN A 250 -7.17 22.49 1.95
N LEU A 251 -8.03 22.19 2.95
CA LEU A 251 -7.61 22.04 4.34
C LEU A 251 -6.51 20.97 4.46
N LEU A 252 -6.74 19.78 3.89
CA LEU A 252 -5.79 18.67 3.98
C LEU A 252 -4.46 18.96 3.27
N PHE A 253 -4.52 19.69 2.14
CA PHE A 253 -3.32 20.15 1.45
C PHE A 253 -2.47 21.09 2.32
N GLU A 254 -3.10 22.03 3.01
CA GLU A 254 -2.42 23.02 3.85
C GLU A 254 -1.92 22.45 5.18
N THR A 255 -2.65 21.52 5.80
CA THR A 255 -2.37 21.08 7.18
C THR A 255 -1.52 19.82 7.28
N ILE A 256 -1.76 18.85 6.39
CA ILE A 256 -1.08 17.55 6.45
C ILE A 256 -0.25 17.25 5.20
N HIS A 257 -0.19 18.19 4.26
CA HIS A 257 0.47 18.03 2.97
C HIS A 257 0.05 16.72 2.29
N ILE A 258 -1.27 16.56 2.14
CA ILE A 258 -1.89 15.30 1.73
C ILE A 258 -1.20 14.64 0.53
N ALA A 259 -0.82 13.38 0.71
CA ALA A 259 -0.05 12.60 -0.25
C ALA A 259 -0.82 12.32 -1.54
N TRP A 260 -2.13 12.08 -1.43
CA TRP A 260 -3.07 12.00 -2.55
C TRP A 260 -4.52 12.17 -2.06
N GLY A 261 -5.37 12.74 -2.93
CA GLY A 261 -6.80 12.84 -2.69
C GLY A 261 -7.50 11.52 -2.98
N ALA A 262 -8.42 11.10 -2.11
CA ALA A 262 -9.21 9.88 -2.30
C ALA A 262 -10.69 10.22 -2.42
N VAL A 263 -11.21 10.27 -3.64
CA VAL A 263 -12.56 10.78 -3.96
C VAL A 263 -13.36 9.70 -4.68
N PRO A 264 -14.56 9.31 -4.22
CA PRO A 264 -15.39 8.37 -4.98
C PRO A 264 -15.94 9.00 -6.27
N LEU A 265 -16.47 8.21 -7.21
CA LEU A 265 -17.24 8.77 -8.33
C LEU A 265 -18.73 8.86 -7.95
N THR A 266 -19.34 7.77 -7.46
CA THR A 266 -20.79 7.69 -7.20
C THR A 266 -21.17 7.61 -5.72
N TRP A 267 -20.19 7.37 -4.84
CA TRP A 267 -20.37 7.23 -3.39
C TRP A 267 -20.57 8.54 -2.64
N TYR A 268 -20.86 8.40 -1.35
CA TYR A 268 -21.30 9.45 -0.45
C TYR A 268 -22.57 10.12 -0.95
N SER A 269 -23.55 9.31 -1.33
CA SER A 269 -24.81 9.72 -1.96
C SER A 269 -25.96 8.91 -1.38
N GLN A 270 -27.18 9.18 -1.84
CA GLN A 270 -28.34 8.34 -1.52
C GLN A 270 -28.14 6.85 -1.91
N LEU A 271 -27.18 6.55 -2.79
CA LEU A 271 -26.86 5.17 -3.19
C LEU A 271 -26.30 4.32 -2.04
N ASP A 272 -25.51 4.92 -1.15
CA ASP A 272 -24.87 4.23 -0.01
C ASP A 272 -25.43 4.67 1.35
N GLY A 273 -26.37 5.61 1.36
CA GLY A 273 -27.01 6.14 2.56
C GLY A 273 -26.12 7.04 3.39
N ARG A 274 -24.92 7.41 2.92
CA ARG A 274 -23.97 8.26 3.65
C ARG A 274 -24.15 9.76 3.39
N SER A 275 -25.08 10.14 2.51
CA SER A 275 -25.54 11.53 2.40
C SER A 275 -26.96 11.59 1.82
N GLN A 276 -27.55 12.79 1.87
CA GLN A 276 -28.85 13.07 1.26
C GLN A 276 -28.75 13.53 -0.21
N ARG A 277 -27.53 13.59 -0.77
CA ARG A 277 -27.31 14.06 -2.15
C ARG A 277 -27.80 13.03 -3.16
N SER A 278 -28.49 13.50 -4.20
CA SER A 278 -28.81 12.64 -5.35
C SER A 278 -27.52 12.10 -5.99
N ILE A 279 -27.60 10.95 -6.67
CA ILE A 279 -26.44 10.36 -7.36
C ILE A 279 -25.83 11.36 -8.35
N LYS A 280 -26.67 12.04 -9.15
CA LYS A 280 -26.22 13.05 -10.11
C LYS A 280 -25.46 14.19 -9.43
N THR A 281 -26.00 14.71 -8.32
CA THR A 281 -25.35 15.79 -7.55
C THR A 281 -24.01 15.33 -6.98
N ALA A 282 -23.98 14.15 -6.37
CA ALA A 282 -22.76 13.60 -5.79
C ALA A 282 -21.66 13.40 -6.84
N ILE A 283 -21.99 12.84 -8.02
CA ILE A 283 -21.00 12.68 -9.11
C ILE A 283 -20.42 14.05 -9.52
N ALA A 284 -21.27 15.06 -9.72
CA ALA A 284 -20.80 16.40 -10.11
C ALA A 284 -19.89 17.04 -9.05
N GLU A 285 -20.24 16.94 -7.77
CA GLU A 285 -19.44 17.49 -6.68
C GLU A 285 -18.13 16.71 -6.46
N ASN A 286 -18.18 15.38 -6.59
CA ASN A 286 -16.99 14.54 -6.53
C ASN A 286 -16.01 14.88 -7.67
N GLN A 287 -16.50 15.10 -8.89
CA GLN A 287 -15.67 15.55 -10.02
C GLN A 287 -15.03 16.91 -9.77
N LYS A 288 -15.74 17.86 -9.14
CA LYS A 288 -15.14 19.14 -8.72
C LYS A 288 -14.04 18.94 -7.68
N ALA A 289 -14.25 18.04 -6.72
CA ALA A 289 -13.21 17.69 -5.74
C ALA A 289 -11.98 17.06 -6.42
N MET A 290 -12.17 16.20 -7.42
CA MET A 290 -11.07 15.67 -8.24
C MET A 290 -10.32 16.81 -8.94
N GLN A 291 -11.02 17.73 -9.60
CA GLN A 291 -10.41 18.91 -10.25
C GLN A 291 -9.65 19.79 -9.25
N ARG A 292 -10.17 19.93 -8.02
CA ARG A 292 -9.49 20.68 -6.97
C ARG A 292 -8.14 20.05 -6.60
N TYR A 293 -8.12 18.74 -6.33
CA TYR A 293 -6.86 18.03 -6.04
C TYR A 293 -5.87 18.11 -7.22
N ALA A 294 -6.36 17.92 -8.44
CA ALA A 294 -5.55 18.04 -9.64
C ALA A 294 -4.91 19.43 -9.78
N THR A 295 -5.67 20.50 -9.54
CA THR A 295 -5.18 21.88 -9.59
C THR A 295 -4.13 22.16 -8.52
N LEU A 296 -4.24 21.52 -7.35
CA LEU A 296 -3.25 21.59 -6.28
C LEU A 296 -1.99 20.75 -6.57
N GLY A 297 -1.95 20.01 -7.70
CA GLY A 297 -0.85 19.12 -8.04
C GLY A 297 -0.82 17.83 -7.20
N VAL A 298 -1.91 17.52 -6.50
CA VAL A 298 -2.03 16.35 -5.63
C VAL A 298 -2.48 15.13 -6.44
N PRO A 299 -1.81 13.97 -6.32
CA PRO A 299 -2.26 12.72 -6.96
C PRO A 299 -3.69 12.33 -6.57
N LEU A 300 -4.34 11.50 -7.38
CA LEU A 300 -5.73 11.10 -7.16
C LEU A 300 -5.93 9.59 -7.11
N GLU A 301 -6.76 9.15 -6.16
CA GLU A 301 -7.29 7.80 -6.03
C GLU A 301 -8.82 7.89 -6.16
N VAL A 302 -9.40 7.20 -7.14
CA VAL A 302 -10.86 7.17 -7.32
C VAL A 302 -11.38 5.77 -7.01
N ASN A 303 -11.81 5.56 -5.76
CA ASN A 303 -12.18 4.24 -5.22
C ASN A 303 -13.59 3.78 -5.62
N GLU A 304 -13.91 3.81 -6.91
CA GLU A 304 -15.25 3.46 -7.38
C GLU A 304 -15.45 1.94 -7.45
N SER A 305 -14.46 1.17 -7.91
CA SER A 305 -14.65 -0.27 -8.18
C SER A 305 -14.96 -1.10 -6.93
N HIS A 306 -14.41 -0.75 -5.76
CA HIS A 306 -14.58 -1.54 -4.54
C HIS A 306 -16.00 -1.53 -4.02
N GLN A 307 -16.68 -0.40 -4.17
CA GLN A 307 -18.10 -0.26 -3.88
C GLN A 307 -18.95 -1.35 -4.52
N TRP A 308 -18.68 -1.62 -5.79
CA TRP A 308 -19.44 -2.58 -6.58
C TRP A 308 -19.07 -4.00 -6.17
N SER A 309 -17.77 -4.30 -6.08
CA SER A 309 -17.32 -5.63 -5.66
C SER A 309 -17.75 -6.01 -4.23
N LEU A 310 -17.81 -5.06 -3.29
CA LEU A 310 -18.29 -5.29 -1.92
C LEU A 310 -19.81 -5.49 -1.84
N ARG A 311 -20.54 -5.22 -2.92
CA ARG A 311 -21.98 -5.41 -3.05
C ARG A 311 -22.35 -6.62 -3.90
N ASP A 312 -21.38 -7.50 -4.13
CA ASP A 312 -21.49 -8.67 -5.00
C ASP A 312 -21.94 -8.32 -6.43
N ALA A 313 -21.65 -7.11 -6.89
CA ALA A 313 -21.89 -6.70 -8.27
C ALA A 313 -21.15 -7.63 -9.24
N PRO A 314 -21.66 -7.82 -10.47
CA PRO A 314 -20.91 -8.52 -11.51
C PRO A 314 -19.46 -8.01 -11.62
N ASP A 315 -18.50 -8.91 -11.80
CA ASP A 315 -17.10 -8.51 -11.93
C ASP A 315 -16.87 -7.62 -13.17
N SER A 316 -17.72 -7.74 -14.19
CA SER A 316 -17.82 -6.83 -15.34
C SER A 316 -18.18 -5.39 -14.94
N VAL A 317 -19.14 -5.20 -14.01
CA VAL A 317 -19.49 -3.89 -13.41
C VAL A 317 -18.29 -3.33 -12.66
N ALA A 318 -17.60 -4.16 -11.87
CA ALA A 318 -16.40 -3.73 -11.15
C ALA A 318 -15.28 -3.29 -12.10
N CYS A 319 -15.10 -3.96 -13.25
CA CYS A 319 -14.14 -3.60 -14.28
C CYS A 319 -14.53 -2.30 -15.02
N ALA A 320 -15.79 -2.16 -15.43
CA ALA A 320 -16.28 -0.94 -16.07
C ALA A 320 -16.18 0.28 -15.13
N ALA A 321 -16.57 0.12 -13.87
CA ALA A 321 -16.44 1.14 -12.83
C ALA A 321 -14.97 1.55 -12.58
N PHE A 322 -14.03 0.60 -12.66
CA PHE A 322 -12.61 0.88 -12.52
C PHE A 322 -12.07 1.73 -13.69
N PHE A 323 -12.52 1.45 -14.92
CA PHE A 323 -12.23 2.28 -16.08
C PHE A 323 -12.82 3.69 -15.92
N LEU A 324 -14.11 3.80 -15.57
CA LEU A 324 -14.78 5.10 -15.39
C LEU A 324 -14.08 5.96 -14.34
N ALA A 325 -13.63 5.36 -13.24
CA ALA A 325 -12.85 6.03 -12.20
C ALA A 325 -11.55 6.65 -12.73
N ALA A 326 -10.73 5.85 -13.41
CA ALA A 326 -9.46 6.33 -13.98
C ALA A 326 -9.69 7.38 -15.08
N TYR A 327 -10.71 7.18 -15.92
CA TYR A 327 -11.09 8.12 -16.97
C TYR A 327 -11.50 9.48 -16.40
N ASN A 328 -12.33 9.49 -15.35
CA ASN A 328 -12.75 10.72 -14.68
C ASN A 328 -11.60 11.43 -13.96
N ALA A 329 -10.69 10.69 -13.32
CA ALA A 329 -9.48 11.28 -12.73
C ALA A 329 -8.61 11.97 -13.79
N LYS A 330 -8.40 11.33 -14.95
CA LYS A 330 -7.68 11.92 -16.08
C LYS A 330 -8.37 13.17 -16.61
N LYS A 331 -9.68 13.11 -16.82
CA LYS A 331 -10.49 14.26 -17.29
C LYS A 331 -10.52 15.42 -16.30
N ALA A 332 -10.40 15.12 -15.00
CA ALA A 332 -10.26 16.14 -13.96
C ALA A 332 -8.88 16.81 -13.95
N GLY A 333 -7.91 16.32 -14.75
CA GLY A 333 -6.57 16.89 -14.87
C GLY A 333 -5.53 16.28 -13.94
N ALA A 334 -5.81 15.11 -13.34
CA ALA A 334 -4.83 14.44 -12.48
C ALA A 334 -3.56 14.11 -13.26
N LYS A 335 -2.37 14.40 -12.70
CA LYS A 335 -1.10 13.96 -13.29
C LYS A 335 -0.70 12.55 -12.87
N TYR A 336 -1.01 12.21 -11.62
CA TYR A 336 -0.68 10.93 -11.00
C TYR A 336 -1.97 10.29 -10.48
N TYR A 337 -2.21 9.05 -10.86
CA TYR A 337 -3.40 8.29 -10.47
C TYR A 337 -3.02 7.01 -9.73
N ILE A 338 -3.65 6.76 -8.59
CA ILE A 338 -3.47 5.54 -7.81
C ILE A 338 -4.60 4.58 -8.15
N ALA A 339 -4.26 3.51 -8.87
CA ALA A 339 -5.17 2.44 -9.23
C ALA A 339 -5.17 1.38 -8.12
N GLN A 340 -6.18 1.41 -7.23
CA GLN A 340 -6.28 0.48 -6.10
C GLN A 340 -7.01 -0.82 -6.49
N TYR A 341 -6.31 -1.94 -6.47
CA TYR A 341 -6.80 -3.31 -6.70
C TYR A 341 -7.08 -3.99 -5.35
N MET A 342 -8.37 -4.19 -5.04
CA MET A 342 -8.80 -4.91 -3.84
C MET A 342 -9.05 -6.37 -4.21
N LEU A 343 -8.19 -7.24 -3.70
CA LEU A 343 -8.27 -8.69 -3.87
C LEU A 343 -9.27 -9.30 -2.88
N ASN A 344 -9.52 -10.60 -3.00
CA ASN A 344 -10.41 -11.42 -2.19
C ASN A 344 -11.83 -10.87 -2.08
N THR A 345 -12.29 -10.19 -3.13
CA THR A 345 -13.61 -9.52 -3.16
C THR A 345 -14.36 -9.89 -4.43
N PRO A 346 -15.56 -10.48 -4.37
CA PRO A 346 -16.32 -10.78 -3.14
C PRO A 346 -15.73 -11.93 -2.34
N ASN A 347 -16.18 -12.10 -1.10
CA ASN A 347 -15.72 -13.21 -0.26
C ASN A 347 -16.09 -14.56 -0.92
N GLY A 348 -15.14 -15.51 -0.94
CA GLY A 348 -15.29 -16.81 -1.60
C GLY A 348 -14.88 -16.85 -3.07
N ILE A 349 -14.45 -15.73 -3.67
CA ILE A 349 -13.81 -15.74 -5.00
C ILE A 349 -12.50 -16.55 -4.95
N SER A 350 -12.23 -17.32 -6.00
CA SER A 350 -10.97 -18.06 -6.12
C SER A 350 -9.81 -17.13 -6.49
N PRO A 351 -8.56 -17.45 -6.09
CA PRO A 351 -7.40 -16.64 -6.45
C PRO A 351 -7.24 -16.40 -7.95
N ARG A 352 -7.51 -17.42 -8.79
CA ARG A 352 -7.43 -17.30 -10.26
C ARG A 352 -8.45 -16.30 -10.82
N ALA A 353 -9.71 -16.43 -10.40
CA ALA A 353 -10.78 -15.53 -10.84
C ALA A 353 -10.51 -14.08 -10.41
N ASP A 354 -9.98 -13.91 -9.20
CA ASP A 354 -9.68 -12.61 -8.66
C ASP A 354 -8.49 -11.94 -9.37
N LEU A 355 -7.42 -12.70 -9.65
CA LEU A 355 -6.32 -12.23 -10.50
C LEU A 355 -6.78 -11.87 -11.90
N ALA A 356 -7.62 -12.70 -12.53
CA ALA A 356 -8.19 -12.40 -13.85
C ALA A 356 -8.94 -11.07 -13.87
N LYS A 357 -9.73 -10.80 -12.81
CA LYS A 357 -10.38 -9.49 -12.64
C LYS A 357 -9.38 -8.35 -12.47
N MET A 358 -8.33 -8.52 -11.66
CA MET A 358 -7.35 -7.44 -11.49
C MET A 358 -6.55 -7.17 -12.75
N PHE A 359 -6.18 -8.20 -13.52
CA PHE A 359 -5.55 -8.04 -14.83
C PHE A 359 -6.48 -7.36 -15.83
N ALA A 360 -7.76 -7.73 -15.87
CA ALA A 360 -8.75 -7.08 -16.74
C ALA A 360 -8.87 -5.58 -16.41
N LYS A 361 -8.94 -5.23 -15.12
CA LYS A 361 -8.92 -3.84 -14.65
C LYS A 361 -7.66 -3.09 -15.09
N LYS A 362 -6.49 -3.71 -14.94
CA LYS A 362 -5.21 -3.12 -15.31
C LYS A 362 -5.10 -2.87 -16.81
N GLU A 363 -5.53 -3.83 -17.63
CA GLU A 363 -5.53 -3.73 -19.08
C GLU A 363 -6.52 -2.67 -19.60
N LEU A 364 -7.70 -2.57 -18.99
CA LEU A 364 -8.70 -1.56 -19.39
C LEU A 364 -8.22 -0.12 -19.20
N ILE A 365 -7.41 0.15 -18.17
CA ILE A 365 -6.90 1.51 -17.90
C ILE A 365 -5.53 1.80 -18.51
N ALA A 366 -4.80 0.78 -18.96
CA ALA A 366 -3.46 0.95 -19.53
C ALA A 366 -3.43 1.96 -20.71
N PRO A 367 -4.41 1.99 -21.63
CA PRO A 367 -4.45 3.00 -22.69
C PRO A 367 -4.67 4.45 -22.21
N LEU A 368 -5.04 4.66 -20.95
CA LEU A 368 -5.19 6.00 -20.38
C LEU A 368 -3.85 6.61 -19.97
N GLN A 369 -2.79 5.81 -19.84
CA GLN A 369 -1.47 6.30 -19.48
C GLN A 369 -0.80 7.03 -20.65
N ASP A 370 -0.25 8.21 -20.37
CA ASP A 370 0.55 9.00 -21.30
C ASP A 370 1.58 9.85 -20.53
N GLU A 371 2.27 10.76 -21.22
CA GLU A 371 3.28 11.66 -20.62
C GLU A 371 2.74 12.58 -19.52
N ASN A 372 1.42 12.81 -19.48
CA ASN A 372 0.73 13.69 -18.54
C ASN A 372 -0.12 12.93 -17.51
N PHE A 373 -0.29 11.61 -17.64
CA PHE A 373 -1.08 10.77 -16.75
C PHE A 373 -0.35 9.47 -16.40
N THR A 374 0.28 9.43 -15.22
CA THR A 374 1.00 8.24 -14.72
C THR A 374 0.14 7.43 -13.75
N ILE A 375 0.05 6.12 -13.96
CA ILE A 375 -0.73 5.21 -13.12
C ILE A 375 0.20 4.45 -12.16
N PHE A 376 -0.04 4.57 -10.86
CA PHE A 376 0.59 3.76 -9.82
C PHE A 376 -0.32 2.62 -9.39
N THR A 377 0.25 1.44 -9.20
CA THR A 377 -0.50 0.24 -8.79
C THR A 377 -0.52 0.14 -7.26
N GLN A 378 -1.71 0.12 -6.66
CA GLN A 378 -1.90 -0.14 -5.23
C GLN A 378 -2.67 -1.44 -5.02
N THR A 379 -2.19 -2.37 -4.19
CA THR A 379 -2.91 -3.62 -3.87
C THR A 379 -3.36 -3.66 -2.41
N ARG A 380 -4.43 -4.42 -2.14
CA ARG A 380 -4.95 -4.63 -0.78
C ARG A 380 -5.77 -5.91 -0.68
N GLY A 381 -5.86 -6.47 0.52
CA GLY A 381 -6.87 -7.49 0.85
C GLY A 381 -8.30 -6.91 0.92
N GLY A 382 -9.27 -7.78 0.66
CA GLY A 382 -10.70 -7.48 0.80
C GLY A 382 -11.15 -7.52 2.25
N LEU A 383 -12.01 -6.59 2.65
CA LEU A 383 -12.45 -6.44 4.06
C LEU A 383 -13.13 -7.71 4.59
N ALA A 384 -14.08 -8.23 3.82
CA ALA A 384 -14.86 -9.41 4.19
C ALA A 384 -14.06 -10.73 4.13
N HIS A 385 -12.79 -10.69 3.73
CA HIS A 385 -11.92 -11.86 3.72
C HIS A 385 -11.40 -12.21 5.12
N PHE A 386 -11.15 -11.20 5.96
CA PHE A 386 -10.48 -11.37 7.24
C PHE A 386 -11.37 -12.05 8.28
N SER A 387 -10.77 -12.96 9.04
CA SER A 387 -11.41 -13.66 10.16
C SER A 387 -11.34 -12.83 11.45
N THR A 388 -12.33 -12.98 12.32
CA THR A 388 -12.25 -12.51 13.72
C THR A 388 -11.23 -13.30 14.53
N ASN A 389 -10.79 -14.48 14.07
CA ASN A 389 -9.68 -15.20 14.67
C ASN A 389 -8.35 -14.61 14.17
N MET A 390 -7.63 -13.94 15.07
CA MET A 390 -6.38 -13.23 14.73
C MET A 390 -5.31 -14.12 14.10
N ASN A 391 -5.18 -15.40 14.49
CA ASN A 391 -4.19 -16.30 13.89
C ASN A 391 -4.55 -16.63 12.43
N ILE A 392 -5.84 -16.82 12.14
CA ILE A 392 -6.33 -17.03 10.78
C ILE A 392 -6.17 -15.74 9.97
N ALA A 393 -6.53 -14.58 10.53
CA ALA A 393 -6.42 -13.29 9.89
C ALA A 393 -4.98 -12.92 9.51
N LYS A 394 -3.99 -13.27 10.35
CA LYS A 394 -2.56 -13.12 10.02
C LYS A 394 -2.16 -13.97 8.82
N GLY A 395 -2.64 -15.22 8.74
CA GLY A 395 -2.44 -16.08 7.56
C GLY A 395 -3.09 -15.52 6.30
N GLN A 396 -4.30 -14.97 6.42
CA GLN A 396 -5.03 -14.32 5.32
C GLN A 396 -4.32 -13.04 4.85
N LEU A 397 -3.79 -12.22 5.76
CA LEU A 397 -2.98 -11.05 5.43
C LEU A 397 -1.78 -11.44 4.54
N GLY A 398 -1.05 -12.47 4.94
CA GLY A 398 0.07 -12.99 4.17
C GLY A 398 -0.35 -13.51 2.79
N ALA A 399 -1.42 -14.31 2.73
CA ALA A 399 -1.93 -14.88 1.48
C ALA A 399 -2.44 -13.81 0.49
N SER A 400 -3.23 -12.82 0.95
CA SER A 400 -3.69 -11.70 0.14
C SER A 400 -2.51 -10.86 -0.37
N THR A 401 -1.49 -10.66 0.46
CA THR A 401 -0.27 -9.94 0.07
C THR A 401 0.47 -10.66 -1.04
N ALA A 402 0.71 -11.97 -0.88
CA ALA A 402 1.37 -12.79 -1.90
C ALA A 402 0.61 -12.75 -3.23
N LEU A 403 -0.73 -12.86 -3.19
CA LEU A 403 -1.56 -12.75 -4.39
C LEU A 403 -1.46 -11.36 -5.04
N GLY A 404 -1.45 -10.29 -4.24
CA GLY A 404 -1.32 -8.92 -4.72
C GLY A 404 0.03 -8.62 -5.36
N LEU A 405 1.11 -9.29 -4.95
CA LEU A 405 2.45 -9.09 -5.53
C LEU A 405 2.53 -9.45 -7.02
N VAL A 406 1.65 -10.33 -7.50
CA VAL A 406 1.50 -10.65 -8.95
C VAL A 406 1.32 -9.38 -9.78
N LEU A 407 0.61 -8.39 -9.25
CA LEU A 407 0.30 -7.14 -9.96
C LEU A 407 1.47 -6.15 -9.99
N LYS A 408 2.61 -6.49 -9.35
CA LYS A 408 3.82 -5.66 -9.24
C LYS A 408 3.47 -4.27 -8.66
N PRO A 409 2.93 -4.21 -7.43
CA PRO A 409 2.44 -2.96 -6.84
C PRO A 409 3.56 -1.96 -6.56
N ASP A 410 3.27 -0.67 -6.75
CA ASP A 410 4.08 0.44 -6.20
C ASP A 410 3.71 0.70 -4.73
N ILE A 411 2.49 0.33 -4.32
CA ILE A 411 1.96 0.54 -2.96
C ILE A 411 1.20 -0.72 -2.52
N ILE A 412 1.46 -1.20 -1.30
CA ILE A 412 0.65 -2.22 -0.64
C ILE A 412 -0.07 -1.57 0.53
N HIS A 413 -1.40 -1.59 0.47
CA HIS A 413 -2.21 -1.30 1.64
C HIS A 413 -2.31 -2.56 2.49
N VAL A 414 -1.54 -2.53 3.58
CA VAL A 414 -1.54 -3.52 4.65
C VAL A 414 -2.91 -3.45 5.31
N VAL A 415 -3.83 -4.38 5.02
CA VAL A 415 -5.07 -4.46 5.79
C VAL A 415 -4.72 -5.02 7.16
N GLY A 416 -5.16 -4.36 8.22
CA GLY A 416 -4.86 -4.80 9.58
C GLY A 416 -5.44 -6.18 9.81
N TYR A 417 -4.71 -7.10 10.44
CA TYR A 417 -5.30 -8.43 10.74
C TYR A 417 -6.49 -8.32 11.71
N SER A 418 -6.64 -7.20 12.41
CA SER A 418 -7.76 -6.91 13.31
C SER A 418 -9.04 -6.47 12.58
N GLU A 419 -9.02 -6.29 11.24
CA GLU A 419 -10.09 -5.65 10.44
C GLU A 419 -11.50 -6.15 10.75
N ALA A 420 -11.65 -7.46 10.95
CA ALA A 420 -12.95 -8.09 11.20
C ALA A 420 -13.42 -8.01 12.67
N ASP A 421 -12.56 -7.58 13.59
CA ASP A 421 -12.78 -7.66 15.03
C ASP A 421 -12.86 -6.26 15.68
N HIS A 422 -11.83 -5.42 15.51
CA HIS A 422 -11.77 -4.11 16.14
C HIS A 422 -10.88 -3.11 15.38
N LEU A 423 -11.08 -1.81 15.68
CA LEU A 423 -10.18 -0.75 15.25
C LEU A 423 -8.77 -1.07 15.75
N ILE A 424 -7.81 -1.07 14.82
CA ILE A 424 -6.46 -1.53 15.10
C ILE A 424 -5.71 -0.61 16.09
N TYR A 425 -4.77 -1.19 16.84
CA TYR A 425 -3.80 -0.47 17.66
C TYR A 425 -2.44 -0.30 16.95
N PRO A 426 -1.60 0.67 17.36
CA PRO A 426 -0.29 0.91 16.72
C PRO A 426 0.61 -0.33 16.65
N HIS A 427 0.69 -1.12 17.71
CA HIS A 427 1.53 -2.33 17.75
C HIS A 427 1.04 -3.41 16.77
N GLU A 428 -0.27 -3.51 16.55
CA GLU A 428 -0.86 -4.46 15.62
C GLU A 428 -0.63 -4.03 14.16
N ILE A 429 -0.64 -2.72 13.87
CA ILE A 429 -0.24 -2.20 12.55
C ILE A 429 1.21 -2.56 12.27
N ILE A 430 2.09 -2.37 13.25
CA ILE A 430 3.51 -2.68 13.13
C ILE A 430 3.69 -4.18 12.87
N GLU A 431 3.03 -5.04 13.64
CA GLU A 431 3.05 -6.49 13.43
C GLU A 431 2.49 -6.89 12.06
N SER A 432 1.36 -6.31 11.63
CA SER A 432 0.80 -6.51 10.29
C SER A 432 1.80 -6.12 9.18
N ALA A 433 2.50 -5.00 9.34
CA ALA A 433 3.49 -4.55 8.38
C ALA A 433 4.71 -5.49 8.33
N GLU A 434 5.16 -6.01 9.48
CA GLU A 434 6.26 -6.99 9.55
C GLU A 434 5.90 -8.31 8.86
N ILE A 435 4.65 -8.79 9.01
CA ILE A 435 4.14 -9.96 8.27
C ILE A 435 4.23 -9.71 6.76
N VAL A 436 3.74 -8.55 6.30
CA VAL A 436 3.78 -8.16 4.88
C VAL A 436 5.22 -8.04 4.37
N GLN A 437 6.13 -7.47 5.15
CA GLN A 437 7.55 -7.39 4.79
C GLN A 437 8.19 -8.77 4.63
N GLY A 438 7.84 -9.73 5.48
CA GLY A 438 8.27 -11.12 5.33
C GLY A 438 7.85 -11.72 3.99
N VAL A 439 6.58 -11.52 3.61
CA VAL A 439 6.05 -11.98 2.31
C VAL A 439 6.77 -11.30 1.14
N ILE A 440 6.94 -9.98 1.18
CA ILE A 440 7.65 -9.23 0.13
C ILE A 440 9.08 -9.74 -0.02
N LYS A 441 9.80 -9.95 1.08
CA LYS A 441 11.19 -10.41 1.07
C LYS A 441 11.37 -11.74 0.35
N ASP A 442 10.41 -12.65 0.52
CA ASP A 442 10.50 -13.99 -0.07
C ASP A 442 10.04 -14.01 -1.54
N LEU A 443 9.15 -13.09 -1.94
CA LEU A 443 8.38 -13.20 -3.18
C LEU A 443 8.61 -12.07 -4.18
N LEU A 444 9.25 -10.96 -3.79
CA LEU A 444 9.42 -9.80 -4.68
C LEU A 444 10.39 -10.06 -5.84
N ILE A 445 11.48 -10.80 -5.60
CA ILE A 445 12.56 -11.00 -6.57
C ILE A 445 12.25 -12.15 -7.53
N ASP A 446 11.66 -13.23 -7.02
CA ASP A 446 11.30 -14.41 -7.80
C ASP A 446 9.89 -14.86 -7.41
N PHE A 447 8.92 -14.55 -8.29
CA PHE A 447 7.53 -14.96 -8.15
C PHE A 447 7.11 -15.75 -9.39
N PRO A 448 6.34 -16.84 -9.25
CA PRO A 448 5.84 -17.58 -10.41
C PRO A 448 5.13 -16.66 -11.40
N ASP A 449 5.31 -16.89 -12.69
CA ASP A 449 4.62 -16.12 -13.72
C ASP A 449 3.17 -16.62 -13.88
N TRP A 450 2.24 -15.92 -13.23
CA TRP A 450 0.81 -16.20 -13.32
C TRP A 450 0.16 -15.61 -14.58
N GLU A 451 0.84 -14.72 -15.31
CA GLU A 451 0.29 -14.09 -16.51
C GLU A 451 0.05 -15.12 -17.63
N MET A 452 0.69 -16.30 -17.54
CA MET A 452 0.57 -17.40 -18.52
C MET A 452 -0.45 -18.49 -18.14
N ASP A 453 -1.14 -18.41 -17.00
CA ASP A 453 -2.18 -19.36 -16.64
C ASP A 453 -3.41 -19.17 -17.57
N GLN A 454 -3.73 -20.20 -18.36
CA GLN A 454 -4.81 -20.13 -19.36
C GLN A 454 -6.18 -19.84 -18.75
N VAL A 455 -6.46 -20.31 -17.52
CA VAL A 455 -7.74 -20.04 -16.85
C VAL A 455 -7.84 -18.57 -16.49
N ILE A 456 -6.72 -17.95 -16.07
CA ILE A 456 -6.66 -16.52 -15.79
C ILE A 456 -6.86 -15.71 -17.08
N LEU A 457 -6.18 -16.10 -18.17
CA LEU A 457 -6.27 -15.42 -19.46
C LEU A 457 -7.69 -15.44 -20.05
N GLU A 458 -8.32 -16.60 -20.11
CA GLU A 458 -9.70 -16.74 -20.63
C GLU A 458 -10.70 -15.92 -19.82
N GLU A 459 -10.61 -15.96 -18.49
CA GLU A 459 -11.49 -15.22 -17.61
C GLU A 459 -11.23 -13.71 -17.68
N LYS A 460 -9.97 -13.29 -17.84
CA LYS A 460 -9.59 -11.88 -18.05
C LYS A 460 -10.21 -11.35 -19.35
N GLU A 461 -10.06 -12.06 -20.46
CA GLU A 461 -10.62 -11.66 -21.76
C GLU A 461 -12.15 -11.57 -21.72
N ARG A 462 -12.81 -12.53 -21.05
CA ARG A 462 -14.26 -12.46 -20.81
C ARG A 462 -14.65 -11.16 -20.10
N LEU A 463 -13.97 -10.83 -19.00
CA LEU A 463 -14.25 -9.64 -18.21
C LEU A 463 -13.98 -8.33 -18.97
N ILE A 464 -12.93 -8.28 -19.79
CA ILE A 464 -12.64 -7.12 -20.66
C ILE A 464 -13.78 -6.91 -21.66
N ASN A 465 -14.21 -7.98 -22.33
CA ASN A 465 -15.28 -7.91 -23.32
C ASN A 465 -16.62 -7.51 -22.69
N GLU A 466 -16.96 -8.07 -21.54
CA GLU A 466 -18.16 -7.70 -20.80
C GLU A 466 -18.09 -6.25 -20.30
N ALA A 467 -16.98 -5.79 -19.75
CA ALA A 467 -16.83 -4.41 -19.33
C ALA A 467 -17.01 -3.43 -20.51
N ARG A 468 -16.49 -3.76 -21.71
CA ARG A 468 -16.72 -2.97 -22.93
C ARG A 468 -18.20 -2.92 -23.32
N ILE A 469 -18.93 -4.03 -23.18
CA ILE A 469 -20.39 -4.06 -23.39
C ILE A 469 -21.10 -3.09 -22.45
N LEU A 470 -20.75 -3.06 -21.16
CA LEU A 470 -21.31 -2.09 -20.21
C LEU A 470 -21.00 -0.65 -20.61
N LEU A 471 -19.75 -0.36 -20.98
CA LEU A 471 -19.32 0.98 -21.39
C LEU A 471 -20.03 1.45 -22.67
N GLU A 472 -20.35 0.53 -23.58
CA GLU A 472 -21.13 0.82 -24.78
C GLU A 472 -22.61 1.04 -24.47
N ALA A 473 -23.21 0.23 -23.59
CA ALA A 473 -24.57 0.47 -23.12
C ALA A 473 -24.71 1.85 -22.45
N ILE A 474 -23.70 2.30 -21.70
CA ILE A 474 -23.65 3.65 -21.11
C ILE A 474 -23.65 4.73 -22.20
N LYS A 475 -22.88 4.55 -23.28
CA LYS A 475 -22.86 5.47 -24.42
C LYS A 475 -24.22 5.53 -25.12
N ASN A 476 -24.86 4.39 -25.34
CA ASN A 476 -26.13 4.33 -26.07
C ASN A 476 -27.29 4.99 -25.32
N ILE A 477 -27.25 5.03 -23.98
CA ILE A 477 -28.26 5.74 -23.17
C ILE A 477 -27.93 7.23 -22.93
N HIS A 478 -26.80 7.71 -23.44
CA HIS A 478 -26.41 9.11 -23.35
C HIS A 478 -27.35 9.98 -24.19
N GLN A 479 -27.61 11.20 -23.74
CA GLN A 479 -28.48 12.15 -24.43
C GLN A 479 -27.68 13.40 -24.75
N ASN A 480 -27.92 14.04 -25.89
CA ASN A 480 -27.20 15.26 -26.28
C ASN A 480 -27.28 16.38 -25.23
N ALA A 481 -28.36 16.43 -24.43
CA ALA A 481 -28.51 17.41 -23.35
C ALA A 481 -27.60 17.14 -22.13
N ASP A 482 -26.94 16.00 -22.07
CA ASP A 482 -26.10 15.56 -20.95
C ASP A 482 -24.61 15.95 -21.11
N GLY A 483 -24.26 16.66 -22.18
CA GLY A 483 -22.89 17.03 -22.54
C GLY A 483 -22.33 16.18 -23.68
N ASP A 484 -21.02 16.27 -23.91
CA ASP A 484 -20.36 15.58 -25.04
C ASP A 484 -19.74 14.23 -24.66
N ASP A 485 -19.45 14.02 -23.38
CA ASP A 485 -18.71 12.86 -22.88
C ASP A 485 -19.60 11.96 -22.01
N PRO A 486 -20.04 10.80 -22.52
CA PRO A 486 -20.97 9.91 -21.83
C PRO A 486 -20.36 9.27 -20.58
N TRP A 487 -19.03 9.15 -20.51
CA TRP A 487 -18.32 8.52 -19.40
C TRP A 487 -17.98 9.50 -18.27
N VAL A 488 -18.20 10.80 -18.49
CA VAL A 488 -18.03 11.86 -17.49
C VAL A 488 -19.38 12.43 -17.06
N SER A 489 -20.39 12.42 -17.92
CA SER A 489 -21.67 13.08 -17.63
C SER A 489 -22.35 12.56 -16.34
N PRO A 490 -22.56 13.40 -15.32
CA PRO A 490 -23.26 13.01 -14.09
C PRO A 490 -24.67 12.46 -14.34
N SER A 491 -25.39 13.04 -15.30
CA SER A 491 -26.73 12.59 -15.68
C SER A 491 -26.70 11.18 -16.30
N THR A 492 -25.75 10.93 -17.19
CA THR A 492 -25.65 9.64 -17.91
C THR A 492 -25.22 8.52 -16.96
N LEU A 493 -24.23 8.78 -16.10
CA LEU A 493 -23.77 7.81 -15.11
C LEU A 493 -24.86 7.49 -14.07
N ALA A 494 -25.59 8.50 -13.58
CA ALA A 494 -26.74 8.27 -12.70
C ALA A 494 -27.83 7.43 -13.40
N ARG A 495 -28.12 7.72 -14.67
CA ARG A 495 -29.07 6.95 -15.49
C ARG A 495 -28.62 5.50 -15.68
N ALA A 496 -27.32 5.26 -15.86
CA ALA A 496 -26.77 3.92 -16.00
C ALA A 496 -27.02 3.05 -14.75
N ILE A 497 -26.96 3.65 -13.57
CA ILE A 497 -27.25 2.98 -12.29
C ILE A 497 -28.75 2.71 -12.15
N GLN A 498 -29.58 3.71 -12.44
CA GLN A 498 -31.05 3.59 -12.35
C GLN A 498 -31.61 2.55 -13.33
N LYS A 499 -31.02 2.46 -14.54
CA LYS A 499 -31.39 1.47 -15.56
C LYS A 499 -30.77 0.09 -15.33
N GLY A 500 -29.91 -0.06 -14.32
CA GLY A 500 -29.26 -1.31 -13.98
C GLY A 500 -28.15 -1.73 -14.94
N ILE A 501 -27.55 -0.82 -15.72
CA ILE A 501 -26.33 -1.12 -16.48
C ILE A 501 -25.18 -1.34 -15.51
N LEU A 502 -25.02 -0.41 -14.56
CA LEU A 502 -24.20 -0.56 -13.36
C LEU A 502 -25.12 -0.96 -12.21
N ASP A 503 -25.08 -2.22 -11.80
CA ASP A 503 -26.00 -2.76 -10.80
C ASP A 503 -25.31 -3.72 -9.83
N ALA A 504 -25.91 -3.95 -8.67
CA ALA A 504 -25.43 -4.89 -7.68
C ALA A 504 -26.58 -5.54 -6.90
N PRO A 505 -26.49 -6.82 -6.50
CA PRO A 505 -27.53 -7.48 -5.70
C PRO A 505 -27.90 -6.73 -4.42
N HIS A 506 -26.93 -6.12 -3.73
CA HIS A 506 -27.18 -5.41 -2.47
C HIS A 506 -27.88 -4.05 -2.63
N LEU A 507 -28.21 -3.64 -3.86
CA LEU A 507 -28.96 -2.41 -4.13
C LEU A 507 -30.47 -2.65 -4.23
N LEU A 508 -30.94 -3.89 -4.04
CA LEU A 508 -32.36 -4.21 -4.06
C LEU A 508 -33.16 -3.32 -3.09
N GLY A 509 -34.19 -2.66 -3.61
CA GLY A 509 -35.04 -1.76 -2.84
C GLY A 509 -34.48 -0.34 -2.66
N ASN A 510 -33.30 -0.03 -3.20
CA ASN A 510 -32.79 1.34 -3.19
C ASN A 510 -33.55 2.20 -4.23
N PRO A 511 -34.13 3.35 -3.84
CA PRO A 511 -34.91 4.19 -4.76
C PRO A 511 -34.08 4.86 -5.87
N GLN A 512 -32.76 4.85 -5.77
CA GLN A 512 -31.83 5.46 -6.73
C GLN A 512 -31.10 4.44 -7.62
N ALA A 513 -31.36 3.14 -7.47
CA ALA A 513 -30.70 2.08 -8.24
C ALA A 513 -31.68 0.99 -8.67
N CYS A 514 -31.29 0.19 -9.68
CA CYS A 514 -32.11 -0.93 -10.14
C CYS A 514 -32.18 -2.05 -9.10
N GLY A 515 -31.02 -2.56 -8.67
CA GLY A 515 -30.91 -3.59 -7.63
C GLY A 515 -31.49 -4.94 -8.02
N GLN A 516 -31.59 -5.25 -9.31
CA GLN A 516 -32.26 -6.47 -9.80
C GLN A 516 -31.28 -7.53 -10.29
N VAL A 517 -30.02 -7.16 -10.56
CA VAL A 517 -29.00 -8.13 -10.95
C VAL A 517 -28.78 -9.16 -9.85
N ARG A 518 -28.57 -10.41 -10.25
CA ARG A 518 -28.26 -11.51 -9.35
C ARG A 518 -26.91 -12.10 -9.73
N THR A 519 -26.11 -12.40 -8.73
CA THR A 519 -24.80 -13.03 -8.91
C THR A 519 -24.68 -14.26 -8.02
N ARG A 520 -23.82 -15.19 -8.43
CA ARG A 520 -23.46 -16.36 -7.63
C ARG A 520 -22.03 -16.76 -7.92
N ILE A 521 -21.31 -17.18 -6.88
CA ILE A 521 -20.00 -17.81 -7.04
C ILE A 521 -20.22 -19.25 -7.50
N ILE A 522 -19.81 -19.57 -8.72
CA ILE A 522 -19.90 -20.89 -9.33
C ILE A 522 -18.47 -21.35 -9.63
N LYS A 523 -18.04 -22.44 -8.99
CA LYS A 523 -16.67 -22.97 -9.08
C LYS A 523 -15.59 -21.92 -8.81
N GLY A 524 -15.84 -21.04 -7.82
CA GLY A 524 -14.89 -20.01 -7.41
C GLY A 524 -14.87 -18.77 -8.29
N VAL A 525 -15.79 -18.62 -9.25
CA VAL A 525 -15.89 -17.44 -10.12
C VAL A 525 -17.26 -16.79 -9.94
N LEU A 526 -17.29 -15.46 -9.84
CA LEU A 526 -18.55 -14.72 -9.75
C LEU A 526 -19.22 -14.69 -11.14
N ARG A 527 -20.48 -15.13 -11.21
CA ARG A 527 -21.27 -15.17 -12.44
C ARG A 527 -22.57 -14.44 -12.24
N VAL A 528 -23.05 -13.78 -13.29
CA VAL A 528 -24.42 -13.25 -13.35
C VAL A 528 -25.36 -14.41 -13.61
N VAL A 529 -26.49 -14.44 -12.89
CA VAL A 529 -27.48 -15.51 -13.01
C VAL A 529 -28.89 -14.96 -13.15
N ASP A 530 -29.76 -15.72 -13.80
CA ASP A 530 -31.20 -15.42 -13.87
C ASP A 530 -31.93 -15.82 -12.58
N GLN A 531 -33.26 -15.72 -12.59
CA GLN A 531 -34.09 -16.09 -11.44
C GLN A 531 -34.04 -17.58 -11.08
N SER A 532 -33.75 -18.45 -12.07
CA SER A 532 -33.59 -19.90 -11.89
C SER A 532 -32.19 -20.29 -11.41
N GLY A 533 -31.24 -19.34 -11.41
CA GLY A 533 -29.84 -19.58 -11.08
C GLY A 533 -28.99 -20.03 -12.27
N LYS A 534 -29.51 -19.96 -13.50
CA LYS A 534 -28.75 -20.23 -14.72
C LYS A 534 -27.87 -19.03 -15.06
N ILE A 535 -26.63 -19.30 -15.49
CA ILE A 535 -25.69 -18.25 -15.91
C ILE A 535 -26.25 -17.50 -17.12
N ILE A 536 -26.13 -16.18 -17.10
CA ILE A 536 -26.45 -15.28 -18.22
C ILE A 536 -25.23 -14.43 -18.57
N GLU A 537 -25.08 -14.10 -19.84
CA GLU A 537 -24.03 -13.20 -20.31
C GLU A 537 -24.47 -11.73 -20.18
N GLU A 538 -23.50 -10.83 -20.01
CA GLU A 538 -23.77 -9.38 -19.96
C GLU A 538 -24.43 -8.85 -21.24
N LYS A 539 -24.07 -9.43 -22.40
CA LYS A 539 -24.70 -9.08 -23.69
C LYS A 539 -26.20 -9.33 -23.68
N ASP A 540 -26.64 -10.46 -23.14
CA ASP A 540 -28.06 -10.80 -23.06
C ASP A 540 -28.77 -9.94 -22.01
N ARG A 541 -28.12 -9.71 -20.86
CA ARG A 541 -28.64 -8.84 -19.78
C ARG A 541 -28.87 -7.41 -20.26
N LEU A 542 -27.99 -6.90 -21.12
CA LEU A 542 -27.98 -5.51 -21.57
C LEU A 542 -28.51 -5.31 -22.99
N LYS A 543 -29.11 -6.35 -23.60
CA LYS A 543 -29.57 -6.34 -24.99
C LYS A 543 -30.39 -5.08 -25.36
N ASN A 544 -31.32 -4.67 -24.50
CA ASN A 544 -32.17 -3.50 -24.70
C ASN A 544 -31.43 -2.15 -24.73
N PHE A 545 -30.16 -2.11 -24.34
CA PHE A 545 -29.30 -0.92 -24.40
C PHE A 545 -28.23 -1.02 -25.49
N LEU A 546 -28.15 -2.14 -26.20
CA LEU A 546 -27.18 -2.41 -27.26
C LEU A 546 -27.84 -2.41 -28.64
N GLU A 547 -29.14 -2.68 -28.72
CA GLU A 547 -29.93 -2.60 -29.93
C GLU A 547 -30.41 -1.15 -30.12
N SER A 548 -29.85 -0.47 -31.13
CA SER A 548 -30.25 0.87 -31.56
C SER A 548 -31.49 0.84 -32.46
#